data_AF-A0A0G0VV32-F1
#
_entry.id   AF-A0A0G0VV32-F1
#
_cell.length_a   1.000
_cell.length_b   1.000
_cell.length_c   1.000
_cell.angle_alpha   90.00
_cell.angle_beta   90.00
_cell.angle_gamma   90.00
#
_symmetry.space_group_name_H-M   'P 1'
#
loop_
_entity.id
_entity.type
_entity.pdbx_description
1 polymer ?
#
loop_
_entity_poly.entity_id
_entity_poly.type
_entity_poly.pdbx_seq_one_letter_code
_entity_poly.pdbx_strand_id
1 'polypeptide(L)'
;MKKKLIVLSGFVLGLAPVVALAQTTGGLVGCTAANAPGGTIQYLICKLGDLLNLVVPILIALGVVYFVWGVITYMIGSDEEAKKAGRDRIIFGIIGLAVIIALWGLVRILTNTFGVPTAGQGVTLPTTPY
;
A
#
# COMPACT_ATOMS: atom_id res chain seq x y z
N MET A 1 14.02 32.46 2.06
CA MET A 1 14.05 30.99 2.26
C MET A 1 13.09 30.49 3.35
N LYS A 2 12.98 31.18 4.50
CA LYS A 2 12.15 30.74 5.65
C LYS A 2 10.64 30.54 5.34
N LYS A 3 10.05 31.39 4.49
CA LYS A 3 8.63 31.34 4.14
C LYS A 3 8.23 30.11 3.31
N LYS A 4 9.17 29.53 2.52
CA LYS A 4 8.90 28.33 1.73
C LYS A 4 8.94 27.05 2.56
N LEU A 5 9.66 27.07 3.69
CA LEU A 5 9.81 25.92 4.59
C LEU A 5 8.56 25.71 5.45
N ILE A 6 7.90 26.80 5.87
CA ILE A 6 6.63 26.77 6.62
C ILE A 6 5.46 26.29 5.76
N VAL A 7 5.44 26.63 4.46
CA VAL A 7 4.40 26.15 3.53
C VAL A 7 4.57 24.66 3.20
N LEU A 8 5.81 24.16 3.18
CA LEU A 8 6.13 22.75 2.94
C LEU A 8 5.75 21.86 4.13
N SER A 9 5.96 22.32 5.37
CA SER A 9 5.53 21.58 6.57
C SER A 9 4.01 21.53 6.73
N GLY A 10 3.30 22.60 6.31
CA GLY A 10 1.84 22.63 6.29
C GLY A 10 1.21 21.61 5.33
N PHE A 11 1.82 21.40 4.16
CA PHE A 11 1.37 20.39 3.19
C PHE A 11 1.63 18.96 3.67
N VAL A 12 2.76 18.72 4.36
CA VAL A 12 3.09 17.41 4.95
C VAL A 12 2.15 17.05 6.10
N LEU A 13 1.78 18.01 6.94
CA LEU A 13 0.81 17.81 8.03
C LEU A 13 -0.63 17.63 7.51
N GLY A 14 -1.01 18.32 6.43
CA GLY A 14 -2.33 18.14 5.78
C GLY A 14 -2.53 16.76 5.18
N LEU A 15 -1.43 16.09 4.79
CA LEU A 15 -1.43 14.71 4.31
C LEU A 15 -1.10 13.68 5.40
N ALA A 16 -0.83 14.11 6.64
CA ALA A 16 -0.55 13.20 7.76
C ALA A 16 -1.59 12.08 7.93
N PRO A 17 -2.92 12.32 7.82
CA PRO A 17 -3.87 11.22 7.91
C PRO A 17 -3.73 10.23 6.75
N VAL A 18 -3.45 10.71 5.54
CA VAL A 18 -3.25 9.85 4.35
C VAL A 18 -1.97 9.03 4.47
N VAL A 19 -0.88 9.62 4.98
CA VAL A 19 0.40 8.93 5.18
C VAL A 19 0.32 7.91 6.33
N ALA A 20 -0.36 8.24 7.42
CA ALA A 20 -0.58 7.31 8.53
C ALA A 20 -1.45 6.10 8.11
N LEU A 21 -2.46 6.32 7.27
CA LEU A 21 -3.28 5.24 6.71
C LEU A 21 -2.50 4.40 5.68
N ALA A 22 -1.54 5.00 4.96
CA ALA A 22 -0.67 4.27 4.04
C ALA A 22 0.34 3.34 4.76
N GLN A 23 0.82 3.72 5.95
CA GLN A 23 1.77 2.91 6.74
C GLN A 23 1.16 1.65 7.37
N THR A 24 -0.16 1.46 7.28
CA THR A 24 -0.80 0.22 7.73
C THR A 24 -0.57 -0.95 6.77
N THR A 25 0.20 -0.74 5.69
CA THR A 25 0.66 -1.80 4.79
C THR A 25 1.69 -2.68 5.49
N GLY A 26 1.17 -3.72 6.16
CA GLY A 26 1.89 -4.96 6.51
C GLY A 26 3.26 -4.75 7.13
N GLY A 27 3.30 -4.56 8.46
CA GLY A 27 4.54 -4.79 9.21
C GLY A 27 5.12 -6.16 8.81
N LEU A 28 6.43 -6.20 8.56
CA LEU A 28 7.16 -7.41 8.19
C LEU A 28 7.12 -8.42 9.34
N VAL A 29 6.02 -9.14 9.48
CA VAL A 29 5.93 -10.31 10.36
C VAL A 29 6.62 -11.43 9.60
N GLY A 30 7.96 -11.41 9.63
CA GLY A 30 8.78 -12.40 8.97
C GLY A 30 8.41 -13.79 9.48
N CYS A 31 7.89 -14.62 8.59
CA CYS A 31 7.49 -15.97 8.95
C CYS A 31 8.76 -16.83 9.13
N THR A 32 9.09 -17.11 10.39
CA THR A 32 10.14 -18.05 10.80
C THR A 32 9.51 -19.38 11.16
N ALA A 33 10.21 -20.50 11.00
CA ALA A 33 9.71 -21.85 11.32
C ALA A 33 9.16 -21.99 12.77
N ALA A 34 9.56 -21.10 13.68
CA ALA A 34 9.06 -21.02 15.06
C ALA A 34 7.65 -20.39 15.22
N ASN A 35 7.12 -19.68 14.22
CA ASN A 35 5.87 -18.91 14.30
C ASN A 35 4.75 -19.46 13.39
N ALA A 36 4.95 -20.60 12.72
CA ALA A 36 3.92 -21.24 11.91
C ALA A 36 3.25 -22.36 12.73
N PRO A 37 2.02 -22.16 13.26
CA PRO A 37 1.31 -23.21 13.95
C PRO A 37 0.75 -24.16 12.89
N GLY A 38 1.53 -25.15 12.45
CA GLY A 38 1.06 -26.18 11.53
C GLY A 38 2.00 -26.59 10.39
N GLY A 39 3.27 -26.91 10.66
CA GLY A 39 4.12 -27.65 9.72
C GLY A 39 4.52 -26.94 8.43
N THR A 40 5.07 -27.71 7.48
CA THR A 40 5.75 -27.22 6.26
C THR A 40 4.82 -26.46 5.31
N ILE A 41 3.52 -26.82 5.24
CA ILE A 41 2.55 -26.19 4.32
C ILE A 41 2.19 -24.77 4.79
N GLN A 42 1.92 -24.58 6.09
CA GLN A 42 1.68 -23.24 6.65
C GLN A 42 2.91 -22.34 6.46
N TYR A 43 4.13 -22.88 6.60
CA TYR A 43 5.35 -22.11 6.35
C TYR A 43 5.48 -21.61 4.90
N LEU A 44 5.13 -22.42 3.90
CA LEU A 44 5.12 -21.99 2.49
C LEU A 44 4.08 -20.90 2.22
N ILE A 45 2.86 -21.05 2.73
CA ILE A 45 1.77 -20.07 2.56
C ILE A 45 2.15 -18.73 3.20
N CYS A 46 2.74 -18.80 4.39
CA CYS A 46 3.27 -17.65 5.12
C CYS A 46 4.41 -16.95 4.35
N LYS A 47 5.38 -17.69 3.81
CA LYS A 47 6.47 -17.11 3.01
C LYS A 47 5.99 -16.46 1.71
N LEU A 48 4.96 -17.03 1.08
CA LEU A 48 4.34 -16.44 -0.10
C LEU A 48 3.64 -15.11 0.26
N GLY A 49 2.96 -15.07 1.42
CA GLY A 49 2.37 -13.85 1.96
C GLY A 49 3.39 -12.73 2.22
N ASP A 50 4.55 -13.06 2.80
CA ASP A 50 5.65 -12.10 3.01
C ASP A 50 6.16 -11.52 1.67
N LEU A 51 6.28 -12.35 0.64
CA LEU A 51 6.74 -11.91 -0.68
C LEU A 51 5.73 -10.97 -1.34
N LEU A 52 4.43 -11.28 -1.23
CA LEU A 52 3.35 -10.43 -1.73
C LEU A 52 3.31 -9.08 -0.99
N ASN A 53 3.49 -9.09 0.33
CA ASN A 53 3.55 -7.85 1.14
C ASN A 53 4.75 -6.96 0.77
N LEU A 54 5.86 -7.53 0.30
CA LEU A 54 7.01 -6.76 -0.20
C LEU A 54 6.77 -6.17 -1.60
N VAL A 55 6.12 -6.95 -2.48
CA VAL A 55 5.90 -6.55 -3.88
C VAL A 55 4.87 -5.42 -4.00
N VAL A 56 3.79 -5.46 -3.22
CA VAL A 56 2.71 -4.47 -3.28
C VAL A 56 3.18 -3.01 -3.09
N PRO A 57 3.93 -2.64 -2.03
CA PRO A 57 4.37 -1.25 -1.85
C PRO A 57 5.30 -0.76 -2.97
N ILE A 58 6.07 -1.66 -3.59
CA ILE A 58 6.90 -1.34 -4.76
C ILE A 58 6.00 -0.99 -5.96
N LEU A 59 4.93 -1.76 -6.21
CA LEU A 59 3.96 -1.46 -7.26
C LEU A 59 3.25 -0.12 -7.04
N ILE A 60 2.90 0.20 -5.80
CA ILE A 60 2.29 1.50 -5.46
C ILE A 60 3.26 2.64 -5.77
N ALA A 61 4.52 2.52 -5.34
CA ALA A 61 5.54 3.53 -5.61
C ALA A 61 5.73 3.77 -7.12
N LEU A 62 5.80 2.69 -7.91
CA LEU A 62 5.92 2.75 -9.36
C LEU A 62 4.67 3.37 -10.02
N GLY A 63 3.48 3.02 -9.53
CA GLY A 63 2.20 3.60 -9.98
C GLY A 63 2.12 5.11 -9.73
N VAL A 64 2.57 5.58 -8.56
CA VAL A 64 2.61 7.01 -8.24
C VAL A 64 3.58 7.76 -9.16
N VAL A 65 4.75 7.19 -9.45
CA VAL A 65 5.71 7.79 -10.39
C VAL A 65 5.10 7.89 -11.80
N TYR A 66 4.41 6.84 -12.26
CA TYR A 66 3.77 6.84 -13.57
C TYR A 66 2.61 7.85 -13.65
N PHE A 67 1.84 7.99 -12.58
CA PHE A 67 0.79 8.99 -12.46
C PHE A 67 1.36 10.42 -12.53
N VAL A 68 2.42 10.72 -11.78
CA VAL A 68 3.07 12.03 -11.80
C VAL A 68 3.65 12.35 -13.17
N TRP A 69 4.24 11.37 -13.86
CA TRP A 69 4.73 11.54 -15.24
C TRP A 69 3.60 11.88 -16.22
N GLY A 70 2.44 11.24 -16.07
CA GLY A 70 1.24 11.55 -16.86
C GLY A 70 0.77 12.98 -16.68
N VAL A 71 0.74 13.47 -15.43
CA VAL A 71 0.35 14.85 -15.10
C VAL A 71 1.33 15.87 -15.68
N ILE A 72 2.63 15.62 -15.58
CA ILE A 72 3.67 16.51 -16.14
C ILE A 72 3.52 16.58 -17.67
N THR A 73 3.34 15.43 -18.33
CA THR A 73 3.16 15.35 -19.79
C THR A 73 1.90 16.09 -20.25
N TYR A 74 0.81 16.00 -19.49
CA TYR A 74 -0.43 16.72 -19.78
C TYR A 74 -0.30 18.24 -19.59
N MET A 75 0.46 18.68 -18.58
CA MET A 75 0.68 20.11 -18.28
C MET A 75 1.61 20.80 -19.28
N ILE A 76 2.64 20.10 -19.76
CA ILE A 76 3.64 20.67 -20.70
C ILE A 76 3.17 20.56 -22.16
N GLY A 77 2.24 19.64 -22.46
CA GLY A 77 1.71 19.47 -23.82
C GLY A 77 0.90 20.68 -24.30
N SER A 78 1.47 21.44 -25.24
CA SER A 78 0.79 22.55 -25.93
C SER A 78 -0.15 22.07 -27.04
N ASP A 79 0.16 20.94 -27.67
CA ASP A 79 -0.61 20.38 -28.79
C ASP A 79 -1.76 19.48 -28.34
N GLU A 80 -2.82 19.45 -29.15
CA GLU A 80 -4.05 18.72 -28.84
C GLU A 80 -3.84 17.20 -28.76
N GLU A 81 -2.89 16.66 -29.53
CA GLU A 81 -2.45 15.26 -29.47
C GLU A 81 -1.66 14.95 -28.19
N ALA A 82 -0.75 15.83 -27.78
CA ALA A 82 0.01 15.68 -26.55
C ALA A 82 -0.89 15.73 -25.31
N LYS A 83 -1.93 16.57 -25.33
CA LYS A 83 -2.96 16.63 -24.28
C LYS A 83 -3.81 15.37 -24.21
N LYS A 84 -4.17 14.76 -25.35
CA LYS A 84 -4.88 13.47 -25.36
C LYS A 84 -4.00 12.37 -24.77
N ALA A 85 -2.75 12.25 -25.23
CA ALA A 85 -1.82 11.25 -24.73
C ALA A 85 -1.44 11.44 -23.24
N GLY A 86 -1.42 12.68 -22.74
CA GLY A 86 -1.27 12.97 -21.32
C GLY A 86 -2.50 12.56 -20.50
N ARG A 87 -3.70 12.85 -21.02
CA ARG A 87 -4.97 12.49 -20.37
C ARG A 87 -5.13 10.98 -20.22
N ASP A 88 -4.81 10.22 -21.26
CA ASP A 88 -4.92 8.76 -21.21
C ASP A 88 -3.96 8.17 -20.16
N ARG A 89 -2.71 8.66 -20.09
CA ARG A 89 -1.75 8.25 -19.05
C ARG A 89 -2.23 8.55 -17.63
N ILE A 90 -2.88 9.70 -17.42
CA ILE A 90 -3.47 10.04 -16.12
C ILE A 90 -4.60 9.06 -15.76
N ILE A 91 -5.49 8.77 -16.70
CA ILE A 91 -6.62 7.84 -16.50
C ILE A 91 -6.10 6.45 -16.13
N PHE A 92 -5.13 5.92 -16.87
CA PHE A 92 -4.52 4.62 -16.56
C PHE A 92 -3.79 4.61 -15.21
N GLY A 93 -3.12 5.71 -14.85
CA GLY A 93 -2.50 5.87 -13.53
C GLY A 93 -3.53 5.86 -12.38
N ILE A 94 -4.66 6.55 -12.54
CA ILE A 94 -5.74 6.57 -11.54
C ILE A 94 -6.39 5.20 -11.40
N ILE A 95 -6.67 4.51 -12.52
CA ILE A 95 -7.27 3.17 -12.50
C ILE A 95 -6.34 2.20 -11.75
N GLY A 96 -5.03 2.24 -12.03
CA GLY A 96 -4.05 1.39 -11.34
C GLY A 96 -4.03 1.63 -9.83
N LEU A 97 -4.02 2.90 -9.41
CA LEU A 97 -4.05 3.26 -7.98
C LEU A 97 -5.37 2.83 -7.32
N ALA A 98 -6.51 3.07 -7.98
CA ALA A 98 -7.83 2.75 -7.47
C ALA A 98 -8.00 1.24 -7.23
N VAL A 99 -7.50 0.39 -8.14
CA VAL A 99 -7.58 -1.08 -8.01
C VAL A 99 -6.79 -1.57 -6.78
N ILE A 100 -5.56 -1.06 -6.58
CA ILE A 100 -4.73 -1.47 -5.45
C ILE A 100 -5.39 -1.07 -4.12
N ILE A 101 -5.92 0.15 -4.03
CA ILE A 101 -6.60 0.64 -2.82
C ILE A 101 -7.91 -0.12 -2.60
N ALA A 102 -8.70 -0.38 -3.65
CA ALA A 102 -9.96 -1.08 -3.56
C ALA A 102 -9.80 -2.51 -3.06
N LEU A 103 -8.78 -3.24 -3.52
CA LEU A 103 -8.45 -4.59 -3.05
C LEU A 103 -8.14 -4.61 -1.55
N TRP A 104 -7.28 -3.71 -1.07
CA TRP A 104 -6.94 -3.64 0.36
C TRP A 104 -8.10 -3.13 1.22
N GLY A 105 -8.85 -2.15 0.74
CA GLY A 105 -10.06 -1.66 1.39
C GLY A 105 -11.09 -2.77 1.58
N LEU A 106 -11.31 -3.57 0.53
CA LEU A 106 -12.22 -4.71 0.57
C LEU A 106 -11.73 -5.79 1.55
N VAL A 107 -10.46 -6.17 1.49
CA VAL A 107 -9.86 -7.14 2.44
C VAL A 107 -10.02 -6.66 3.88
N ARG A 108 -9.84 -5.36 4.14
CA ARG A 108 -10.00 -4.79 5.47
C ARG A 108 -11.45 -4.81 5.95
N ILE A 109 -12.41 -4.54 5.07
CA ILE A 109 -13.84 -4.66 5.40
C ILE A 109 -14.18 -6.11 5.72
N LEU A 110 -13.72 -7.07 4.92
CA LEU A 110 -13.98 -8.48 5.16
C LEU A 110 -13.35 -8.97 6.47
N THR A 111 -12.08 -8.66 6.74
CA THR A 111 -11.41 -9.04 7.98
C THR A 111 -12.06 -8.43 9.22
N ASN A 112 -12.49 -7.16 9.14
CA ASN A 112 -13.23 -6.50 10.22
C ASN A 112 -14.62 -7.12 10.44
N THR A 113 -15.30 -7.54 9.37
CA THR A 113 -16.66 -8.12 9.44
C THR A 113 -16.64 -9.54 9.98
N PHE A 114 -15.64 -10.35 9.59
CA PHE A 114 -15.51 -11.74 10.00
C PHE A 114 -14.61 -11.93 11.24
N GLY A 115 -14.08 -10.84 11.81
CA GLY A 115 -13.26 -10.88 13.02
C GLY A 115 -11.96 -11.68 12.86
N VAL A 116 -11.42 -11.77 11.64
CA VAL A 116 -10.21 -12.55 11.36
C VAL A 116 -8.99 -11.75 11.83
N PRO A 117 -8.22 -12.23 12.84
CA PRO A 117 -7.03 -11.54 13.30
C PRO A 117 -6.01 -11.47 12.16
N THR A 118 -5.72 -10.26 11.70
CA THR A 118 -4.64 -9.99 10.75
C THR A 118 -3.31 -10.08 11.48
N ALA A 119 -2.24 -10.48 10.78
CA ALA A 119 -0.95 -10.93 11.31
C ALA A 119 -0.21 -10.02 12.33
N GLY A 120 -0.73 -8.83 12.66
CA GLY A 120 -0.21 -7.94 13.71
C GLY A 120 -0.83 -8.13 15.11
N GLN A 121 -1.79 -9.03 15.28
CA GLN A 121 -2.34 -9.39 16.60
C GLN A 121 -1.63 -10.66 17.07
N GLY A 122 -0.64 -10.53 17.94
CA GLY A 122 0.08 -11.67 18.52
C GLY A 122 -0.89 -12.65 19.15
N VAL A 123 -1.11 -13.79 18.49
CA VAL A 123 -1.93 -14.88 19.02
C VAL A 123 -1.12 -15.57 20.12
N THR A 124 -1.24 -15.07 21.35
CA THR A 124 -0.77 -15.81 22.53
C THR A 124 -1.69 -16.99 22.72
N LEU A 125 -1.27 -18.16 22.23
CA LEU A 125 -1.96 -19.41 22.52
C LEU A 125 -1.82 -19.71 24.02
N PRO A 126 -2.91 -20.03 24.73
CA PRO A 126 -2.83 -20.40 26.14
C PRO A 126 -1.99 -21.67 26.27
N THR A 127 -0.90 -21.59 27.02
CA THR A 127 -0.08 -22.74 27.38
C THR A 127 -0.72 -23.48 28.53
N THR A 128 -0.79 -24.81 28.45
CA THR A 128 -1.19 -25.63 29.58
C THR A 128 -0.07 -25.60 30.63
N PRO A 129 -0.36 -25.32 31.90
CA PRO A 129 0.60 -25.50 32.98
C PRO A 129 1.04 -26.96 33.02
N TYR A 130 2.34 -27.18 33.12
CA TYR A 130 2.89 -28.48 33.53
C TYR A 130 2.60 -28.72 35.01
#